data_AF-A0A3D5EEB0-F1
#
_entry.id   AF-A0A3D5EEB0-F1
#
_cell.length_a   1.000
_cell.length_b   1.000
_cell.length_c   1.000
_cell.angle_alpha   90.00
_cell.angle_beta   90.00
_cell.angle_gamma   90.00
#
_symmetry.space_group_name_H-M   'P 1'
#
loop_
_entity.id
_entity.type
_entity.pdbx_description
1 polymer ?
#
loop_
_entity_poly.entity_id
_entity_poly.type
_entity_poly.pdbx_seq_one_letter_code
_entity_poly.pdbx_strand_id
1 'polypeptide(L)'
;MDGYLYSLFLINNWGFTDTLPWNVPSWSISAELFAYLCFPFLIFGLLKLRKKTSVMAVFLCLLATLAFIFQKYGTGNIGSNIPKMGLWRCIIEFALGVIIFKFYDAKLLDNFNCRALTACFAIPITMLVMGFSDYFYLPTLIFFAIIGFVKLEMNREIVIGSLLNWLGTVSYSIYLCHYFVKDLLKLMLETEYTPAWWLMLYIIVTLTMSHVMYNYVEAPGVKLFAKIRR
;
A
#
# COMPACT_ATOMS: atom_id res chain seq x y z
N MET A 1 -6.68 12.01 -24.78
CA MET A 1 -7.33 10.74 -25.18
C MET A 1 -6.50 9.55 -24.69
N ASP A 2 -5.18 9.63 -24.82
CA ASP A 2 -4.23 8.56 -24.46
C ASP A 2 -4.31 8.10 -23.00
N GLY A 3 -4.51 9.01 -22.04
CA GLY A 3 -4.63 8.66 -20.62
C GLY A 3 -5.75 7.64 -20.31
N TYR A 4 -6.88 7.70 -21.02
CA TYR A 4 -7.98 6.74 -20.84
C TYR A 4 -7.65 5.36 -21.41
N LEU A 5 -6.94 5.32 -22.55
CA LEU A 5 -6.44 4.08 -23.12
C LEU A 5 -5.43 3.42 -22.18
N TYR A 6 -4.52 4.21 -21.61
CA TYR A 6 -3.57 3.70 -20.63
C TYR A 6 -4.24 3.17 -19.36
N SER A 7 -5.32 3.80 -18.88
CA SER A 7 -6.12 3.26 -17.78
C SER A 7 -6.82 1.95 -18.13
N LEU A 8 -7.29 1.80 -19.38
CA LEU A 8 -7.92 0.55 -19.84
C LEU A 8 -6.93 -0.64 -19.81
N PHE A 9 -5.67 -0.39 -20.17
CA PHE A 9 -4.60 -1.39 -20.13
C PHE A 9 -3.83 -1.43 -18.79
N LEU A 10 -4.24 -0.64 -17.78
CA LEU A 10 -3.57 -0.53 -16.49
C LEU A 10 -2.07 -0.15 -16.59
N ILE A 11 -1.71 0.72 -17.54
CA ILE A 11 -0.35 1.25 -17.72
C ILE A 11 -0.25 2.77 -17.46
N ASN A 12 -1.31 3.37 -16.91
CA ASN A 12 -1.39 4.80 -16.60
C ASN A 12 -0.50 5.27 -15.44
N ASN A 13 0.21 4.37 -14.75
CA ASN A 13 1.22 4.74 -13.76
C ASN A 13 2.62 4.27 -14.13
N TRP A 14 2.86 3.86 -15.37
CA TRP A 14 4.18 3.36 -15.81
C TRP A 14 5.15 4.47 -16.23
N GLY A 15 4.78 5.74 -15.99
CA GLY A 15 5.58 6.92 -16.36
C GLY A 15 5.28 7.48 -17.75
N PHE A 16 4.32 6.90 -18.48
CA PHE A 16 3.91 7.38 -19.82
C PHE A 16 2.98 8.60 -19.78
N THR A 17 2.51 8.99 -18.60
CA THR A 17 1.57 10.11 -18.41
C THR A 17 1.94 10.98 -17.22
N ASP A 18 1.67 12.28 -17.36
CA ASP A 18 1.83 13.25 -16.28
C ASP A 18 0.58 13.44 -15.41
N THR A 19 -0.56 12.82 -15.78
CA THR A 19 -1.86 13.00 -15.11
C THR A 19 -2.55 11.68 -14.82
N LEU A 20 -3.41 11.66 -13.79
CA LEU A 20 -4.33 10.57 -13.51
C LEU A 20 -5.73 10.97 -14.01
N PRO A 21 -6.32 10.24 -14.97
CA PRO A 21 -7.44 10.77 -15.75
C PRO A 21 -8.78 10.82 -14.98
N TRP A 22 -9.32 9.67 -14.55
CA TRP A 22 -10.68 9.62 -13.99
C TRP A 22 -10.79 8.74 -12.74
N ASN A 23 -10.27 7.52 -12.77
CA ASN A 23 -10.19 6.65 -11.59
C ASN A 23 -8.83 6.87 -10.93
N VAL A 24 -8.70 7.93 -10.15
CA VAL A 24 -7.43 8.26 -9.46
C VAL A 24 -6.86 7.03 -8.72
N PRO A 25 -7.62 6.28 -7.89
CA PRO A 25 -7.13 5.07 -7.23
C PRO A 25 -6.54 3.99 -8.14
N SER A 26 -6.88 3.95 -9.44
CA SER A 26 -6.34 2.95 -10.37
C SER A 26 -4.81 2.97 -10.52
N TRP A 27 -4.15 4.07 -10.12
CA TRP A 27 -2.70 4.21 -10.22
C TRP A 27 -1.96 3.08 -9.49
N SER A 28 -2.45 2.64 -8.33
CA SER A 28 -1.80 1.59 -7.53
C SER A 28 -1.94 0.23 -8.19
N ILE A 29 -3.11 -0.08 -8.76
CA ILE A 29 -3.37 -1.32 -9.50
C ILE A 29 -2.48 -1.38 -10.75
N SER A 30 -2.33 -0.25 -11.45
CA SER A 30 -1.40 -0.14 -12.58
C SER A 30 0.05 -0.41 -12.16
N ALA A 31 0.48 0.16 -11.04
CA ALA A 31 1.82 -0.06 -10.50
C ALA A 31 2.03 -1.50 -9.99
N GLU A 32 1.01 -2.10 -9.36
CA GLU A 32 1.02 -3.50 -8.92
C GLU A 32 1.15 -4.45 -10.10
N LEU A 33 0.43 -4.22 -11.21
CA LEU A 33 0.58 -5.01 -12.43
C LEU A 33 2.04 -5.03 -12.91
N PHE A 34 2.70 -3.86 -12.90
CA PHE A 34 4.12 -3.78 -13.22
C PHE A 34 4.99 -4.54 -12.21
N ALA A 35 4.72 -4.38 -10.91
CA ALA A 35 5.45 -5.10 -9.86
C ALA A 35 5.35 -6.62 -10.02
N TYR A 36 4.18 -7.14 -10.40
CA TYR A 36 3.99 -8.57 -10.72
C TYR A 36 4.78 -9.02 -11.95
N LEU A 37 4.89 -8.18 -12.98
CA LEU A 37 5.76 -8.47 -14.14
C LEU A 37 7.24 -8.48 -13.75
N CYS A 38 7.66 -7.60 -12.83
CA CYS A 38 9.01 -7.57 -12.28
C CYS A 38 9.29 -8.68 -11.25
N PHE A 39 8.25 -9.26 -10.65
CA PHE A 39 8.37 -10.17 -9.51
C PHE A 39 9.32 -11.35 -9.74
N PRO A 40 9.29 -12.05 -10.91
CA PRO A 40 10.24 -13.13 -11.18
C PRO A 40 11.70 -12.66 -11.04
N PHE A 41 12.04 -11.49 -11.57
CA PHE A 41 13.39 -10.93 -11.51
C PHE A 41 13.78 -10.52 -10.09
N LEU A 42 12.85 -9.90 -9.35
CA LEU A 42 13.05 -9.53 -7.95
C LEU A 42 13.32 -10.77 -7.08
N ILE A 43 12.51 -11.82 -7.24
CA ILE A 43 12.61 -13.02 -6.41
C ILE A 43 13.88 -13.83 -6.70
N PHE A 44 14.38 -13.87 -7.95
CA PHE A 44 15.65 -14.53 -8.27
C PHE A 44 16.85 -13.95 -7.48
N GLY A 45 16.86 -12.64 -7.24
CA GLY A 45 17.88 -11.98 -6.41
C GLY A 45 17.63 -12.18 -4.91
N LEU A 46 16.39 -11.90 -4.46
CA LEU A 46 16.04 -11.89 -3.05
C LEU A 46 16.03 -13.29 -2.41
N LEU A 47 15.71 -14.36 -3.16
CA LEU A 47 15.75 -15.73 -2.64
C LEU A 47 17.17 -16.22 -2.31
N LYS A 48 18.19 -15.68 -2.98
CA LYS A 48 19.60 -16.05 -2.73
C LYS A 48 20.11 -15.50 -1.41
N LEU A 49 19.40 -14.54 -0.81
CA LEU A 49 19.76 -13.97 0.48
C LEU A 49 19.48 -14.98 1.60
N ARG A 50 20.56 -15.52 2.19
CA ARG A 50 20.48 -16.47 3.32
C ARG A 50 20.86 -15.85 4.66
N LYS A 51 21.72 -14.82 4.64
CA LYS A 51 22.25 -14.20 5.86
C LYS A 51 21.38 -13.03 6.30
N LYS A 52 21.12 -12.92 7.60
CA LYS A 52 20.39 -11.79 8.22
C LYS A 52 20.98 -10.44 7.82
N THR A 53 22.31 -10.33 7.80
CA THR A 53 23.01 -9.09 7.44
C THR A 53 22.75 -8.69 5.99
N SER A 54 22.72 -9.64 5.05
CA SER A 54 22.41 -9.37 3.65
C SER A 54 20.96 -8.94 3.47
N VAL A 55 20.01 -9.58 4.16
CA VAL A 55 18.60 -9.18 4.13
C VAL A 55 18.42 -7.77 4.69
N MET A 56 19.06 -7.45 5.81
CA MET A 56 19.01 -6.12 6.41
C MET A 56 19.68 -5.05 5.54
N ALA A 57 20.81 -5.37 4.89
CA ALA A 57 21.47 -4.47 3.96
C ALA A 57 20.58 -4.13 2.76
N VAL A 58 19.87 -5.12 2.20
CA VAL A 58 18.92 -4.89 1.10
C VAL A 58 17.73 -4.07 1.58
N PHE A 59 17.19 -4.34 2.77
CA PHE A 59 16.14 -3.53 3.39
C PHE A 59 16.54 -2.05 3.50
N LEU A 60 17.71 -1.76 4.07
CA LEU A 60 18.21 -0.40 4.20
C LEU A 60 18.49 0.25 2.84
N CYS A 61 19.01 -0.52 1.88
CA CYS A 61 19.27 -0.05 0.52
C CYS A 61 17.97 0.35 -0.20
N LEU A 62 16.89 -0.44 -0.06
CA LEU A 62 15.58 -0.12 -0.62
C LEU A 62 15.01 1.18 -0.03
N LEU A 63 15.08 1.34 1.29
CA LEU A 63 14.64 2.58 1.96
C LEU A 63 15.47 3.79 1.53
N ALA A 64 16.80 3.65 1.47
CA ALA A 64 17.68 4.72 1.00
C ALA A 64 17.41 5.09 -0.46
N THR A 65 17.15 4.09 -1.32
CA THR A 65 16.81 4.30 -2.73
C THR A 65 15.49 5.06 -2.85
N LEU A 66 14.47 4.68 -2.08
CA LEU A 66 13.19 5.40 -2.05
C LEU A 66 13.38 6.85 -1.63
N ALA A 67 14.06 7.08 -0.51
CA ALA A 67 14.33 8.43 0.00
C ALA A 67 15.13 9.27 -1.00
N PHE A 68 16.14 8.69 -1.65
CA PHE A 68 16.93 9.35 -2.68
C PHE A 68 16.08 9.75 -3.89
N ILE A 69 15.22 8.87 -4.38
CA ILE A 69 14.31 9.17 -5.50
C ILE A 69 13.41 10.34 -5.11
N PHE A 70 12.70 10.27 -3.97
CA PHE A 70 11.78 11.33 -3.55
C PHE A 70 12.48 12.67 -3.30
N GLN A 71 13.68 12.65 -2.73
CA GLN A 71 14.47 13.86 -2.53
C GLN A 71 14.95 14.48 -3.86
N LYS A 72 15.40 13.65 -4.82
CA LYS A 72 15.83 14.13 -6.14
C LYS A 72 14.70 14.81 -6.91
N TYR A 73 13.47 14.33 -6.77
CA TYR A 73 12.29 14.92 -7.42
C TYR A 73 11.65 16.06 -6.62
N GLY A 74 12.22 16.44 -5.47
CA GLY A 74 11.78 17.59 -4.68
C GLY A 74 10.39 17.44 -4.08
N THR A 75 9.89 16.21 -3.92
CA THR A 75 8.57 15.96 -3.36
C THR A 75 8.59 16.04 -1.84
N GLY A 76 7.69 16.83 -1.24
CA GLY A 76 7.60 16.97 0.22
C GLY A 76 6.96 15.78 0.94
N ASN A 77 6.19 14.95 0.23
CA ASN A 77 5.56 13.76 0.80
C ASN A 77 5.45 12.59 -0.19
N ILE A 78 5.21 11.38 0.31
CA ILE A 78 5.17 10.13 -0.43
C ILE A 78 3.94 10.02 -1.34
N GLY A 79 2.93 10.85 -1.06
CA GLY A 79 1.70 11.02 -1.83
C GLY A 79 1.81 12.06 -2.96
N SER A 80 2.95 12.73 -3.10
CA SER A 80 3.15 13.80 -4.09
C SER A 80 3.54 13.20 -5.43
N ASN A 81 3.07 13.84 -6.52
CA ASN A 81 3.46 13.48 -7.89
C ASN A 81 3.28 11.98 -8.22
N ILE A 82 2.15 11.41 -7.78
CA ILE A 82 1.78 10.00 -8.00
C ILE A 82 1.97 9.52 -9.46
N PRO A 83 1.64 10.30 -10.51
CA PRO A 83 1.87 9.87 -11.90
C PRO A 83 3.31 9.41 -12.18
N LYS A 84 4.30 10.05 -11.55
CA LYS A 84 5.73 9.75 -11.75
C LYS A 84 6.31 8.87 -10.65
N MET A 85 5.89 9.09 -9.41
CA MET A 85 6.51 8.47 -8.23
C MET A 85 5.81 7.19 -7.77
N GLY A 86 4.55 6.98 -8.16
CA GLY A 86 3.73 5.84 -7.72
C GLY A 86 4.37 4.49 -8.07
N LEU A 87 4.92 4.36 -9.27
CA LEU A 87 5.61 3.14 -9.72
C LEU A 87 6.83 2.81 -8.86
N TRP A 88 7.73 3.77 -8.67
CA TRP A 88 8.95 3.59 -7.87
C TRP A 88 8.62 3.23 -6.44
N ARG A 89 7.63 3.92 -5.86
CA ARG A 89 7.11 3.62 -4.53
C ARG A 89 6.59 2.18 -4.46
N CYS A 90 5.71 1.80 -5.37
CA CYS A 90 5.09 0.48 -5.40
C CYS A 90 6.13 -0.65 -5.54
N ILE A 91 7.08 -0.54 -6.47
CA ILE A 91 8.10 -1.59 -6.67
C ILE A 91 8.97 -1.77 -5.42
N ILE A 92 9.38 -0.66 -4.79
CA ILE A 92 10.21 -0.71 -3.59
C ILE A 92 9.42 -1.30 -2.42
N GLU A 93 8.19 -0.85 -2.20
CA GLU A 93 7.30 -1.38 -1.14
C GLU A 93 6.95 -2.85 -1.37
N PHE A 94 6.75 -3.26 -2.62
CA PHE A 94 6.56 -4.65 -2.99
C PHE A 94 7.79 -5.49 -2.63
N ALA A 95 9.00 -5.00 -2.94
CA ALA A 95 10.25 -5.66 -2.55
C ALA A 95 10.43 -5.72 -1.02
N LEU A 96 10.00 -4.69 -0.28
CA LEU A 96 9.95 -4.73 1.18
C LEU A 96 9.01 -5.83 1.68
N GLY A 97 7.87 -6.06 1.02
CA GLY A 97 6.97 -7.19 1.30
C GLY A 97 7.67 -8.55 1.13
N VAL A 98 8.47 -8.72 0.08
CA VAL A 98 9.28 -9.93 -0.11
C VAL A 98 10.32 -10.11 0.99
N ILE A 99 10.89 -9.00 1.49
CA ILE A 99 11.80 -9.03 2.65
C ILE A 99 11.05 -9.48 3.90
N ILE A 100 9.83 -8.99 4.17
CA ILE A 100 9.01 -9.46 5.30
C ILE A 100 8.83 -10.97 5.25
N PHE A 101 8.49 -11.51 4.07
CA PHE A 101 8.40 -12.95 3.86
C PHE A 101 9.73 -13.65 4.17
N LYS A 102 10.88 -13.08 3.79
CA LYS A 102 12.19 -13.65 4.12
C LYS A 102 12.49 -13.66 5.61
N PHE A 103 12.06 -12.65 6.37
CA PHE A 103 12.19 -12.65 7.82
C PHE A 103 11.42 -13.81 8.45
N TYR A 104 10.22 -14.11 7.93
CA TYR A 104 9.41 -15.24 8.34
C TYR A 104 10.03 -16.60 7.92
N ASP A 105 10.32 -16.79 6.64
CA ASP A 105 10.84 -18.03 6.03
C ASP A 105 12.18 -18.46 6.63
N ALA A 106 13.13 -17.52 6.77
CA ALA A 106 14.44 -17.80 7.35
C ALA A 106 14.45 -17.79 8.88
N LYS A 107 13.27 -17.80 9.53
CA LYS A 107 13.11 -17.79 11.01
C LYS A 107 13.89 -16.69 11.70
N LEU A 108 14.12 -15.56 11.01
CA LEU A 108 14.89 -14.45 11.55
C LEU A 108 14.15 -13.78 12.71
N LEU A 109 12.83 -13.89 12.72
CA LEU A 109 11.93 -13.40 13.76
C LEU A 109 12.05 -14.13 15.10
N ASP A 110 12.59 -15.35 15.15
CA ASP A 110 12.77 -16.10 16.40
C ASP A 110 13.77 -15.40 17.32
N ASN A 111 14.76 -14.74 16.73
CA ASN A 111 15.79 -13.98 17.43
C ASN A 111 15.36 -12.54 17.81
N PHE A 112 14.17 -12.08 17.39
CA PHE A 112 13.68 -10.76 17.77
C PHE A 112 12.98 -10.84 19.14
N ASN A 113 13.64 -10.31 20.17
CA ASN A 113 13.00 -10.00 21.44
C ASN A 113 12.06 -8.80 21.25
N CYS A 114 10.93 -8.76 21.97
CA CYS A 114 9.99 -7.64 22.02
C CYS A 114 10.71 -6.29 22.19
N ARG A 115 11.75 -6.21 23.02
CA ARG A 115 12.55 -4.98 23.20
C ARG A 115 13.20 -4.47 21.91
N ALA A 116 13.77 -5.39 21.12
CA ALA A 116 14.41 -5.03 19.85
C ALA A 116 13.38 -4.55 18.83
N LEU A 117 12.21 -5.19 18.80
CA LEU A 117 11.11 -4.76 17.95
C LEU A 117 10.59 -3.38 18.36
N THR A 118 10.35 -3.13 19.66
CA THR A 118 9.96 -1.80 20.16
C THR A 118 10.97 -0.72 19.78
N ALA A 119 12.27 -1.01 19.88
CA ALA A 119 13.31 -0.07 19.45
C ALA A 119 13.24 0.22 17.93
N CYS A 120 12.99 -0.80 17.10
CA CYS A 120 12.79 -0.62 15.66
C CYS A 120 11.55 0.23 15.32
N PHE A 121 10.48 0.17 16.12
CA PHE A 121 9.31 1.05 15.98
C PHE A 121 9.57 2.48 16.44
N ALA A 122 10.39 2.67 17.48
CA ALA A 122 10.67 3.99 18.03
C ALA A 122 11.32 4.91 16.98
N ILE A 123 12.23 4.37 16.15
CA ILE A 123 12.95 5.13 15.13
C ILE A 123 12.01 5.89 14.17
N PRO A 124 11.11 5.24 13.41
CA PRO A 124 10.21 5.95 12.51
C PRO A 124 9.22 6.87 13.25
N ILE A 125 8.82 6.55 14.48
CA ILE A 125 7.96 7.43 15.29
C ILE A 125 8.71 8.71 15.67
N THR A 126 9.98 8.62 16.07
CA THR A 126 10.81 9.79 16.35
C THR A 126 10.98 10.65 15.11
N MET A 127 11.19 10.05 13.93
CA MET A 127 11.26 10.78 12.67
C MET A 127 9.95 11.50 12.32
N LEU A 128 8.80 10.85 12.57
CA LEU A 128 7.49 11.49 12.43
C LEU A 128 7.36 12.71 13.35
N VAL A 129 7.70 12.57 14.64
CA VAL A 129 7.61 13.66 15.63
C VAL A 129 8.57 14.82 15.31
N MET A 130 9.75 14.51 14.76
CA MET A 130 10.73 15.50 14.32
C MET A 130 10.36 16.19 13.00
N GLY A 131 9.25 15.81 12.36
CA GLY A 131 8.77 16.45 11.14
C GLY A 131 9.59 16.10 9.89
N PHE A 132 10.25 14.93 9.88
CA PHE A 132 10.85 14.42 8.64
C PHE A 132 9.75 14.17 7.60
N SER A 133 10.12 14.20 6.31
CA SER A 133 9.20 13.79 5.25
C SER A 133 8.76 12.32 5.45
N ASP A 134 7.50 12.04 5.15
CA ASP A 134 6.86 10.73 5.33
C ASP A 134 7.55 9.57 4.59
N TYR A 135 8.18 9.81 3.45
CA TYR A 135 8.92 8.78 2.71
C TYR A 135 10.13 8.23 3.47
N PHE A 136 10.60 8.89 4.53
CA PHE A 136 11.65 8.35 5.39
C PHE A 136 11.13 7.36 6.44
N TYR A 137 9.97 7.65 7.04
CA TYR A 137 9.49 6.92 8.20
C TYR A 137 8.32 5.99 7.90
N LEU A 138 7.45 6.31 6.94
CA LEU A 138 6.20 5.59 6.72
C LEU A 138 6.43 4.15 6.22
N PRO A 139 7.27 3.88 5.20
CA PRO A 139 7.53 2.49 4.78
C PRO A 139 8.19 1.68 5.89
N THR A 140 9.11 2.29 6.64
CA THR A 140 9.78 1.68 7.80
C THR A 140 8.79 1.36 8.93
N LEU A 141 7.87 2.28 9.23
CA LEU A 141 6.82 2.11 10.23
C LEU A 141 5.89 0.96 9.86
N ILE A 142 5.41 0.93 8.63
CA ILE A 142 4.52 -0.13 8.13
C ILE A 142 5.25 -1.47 8.07
N PHE A 143 6.51 -1.50 7.65
CA PHE A 143 7.33 -2.72 7.67
C PHE A 143 7.42 -3.33 9.07
N PHE A 144 7.76 -2.53 10.08
CA PHE A 144 7.83 -3.03 11.45
C PHE A 144 6.45 -3.32 12.06
N ALA A 145 5.40 -2.58 11.68
CA ALA A 145 4.00 -2.89 11.99
C ALA A 145 3.63 -4.31 11.59
N ILE A 146 3.91 -4.67 10.33
CA ILE A 146 3.61 -5.99 9.78
C ILE A 146 4.50 -7.05 10.44
N ILE A 147 5.80 -6.81 10.59
CA ILE A 147 6.71 -7.75 11.27
C ILE A 147 6.24 -8.03 12.71
N GLY A 148 5.80 -7.01 13.44
CA GLY A 148 5.25 -7.16 14.77
C GLY A 148 3.96 -7.98 14.78
N PHE A 149 3.05 -7.70 13.84
CA PHE A 149 1.83 -8.48 13.68
C PHE A 149 2.12 -9.96 13.37
N VAL A 150 3.02 -10.24 12.43
CA VAL A 150 3.46 -11.61 12.11
C VAL A 150 4.05 -12.31 13.34
N LYS A 151 4.90 -11.63 14.11
CA LYS A 151 5.49 -12.20 15.33
C LYS A 151 4.43 -12.49 16.41
N LEU A 152 3.41 -11.65 16.53
CA LEU A 152 2.30 -11.88 17.45
C LEU A 152 1.50 -13.11 17.01
N GLU A 153 1.14 -13.21 15.73
CA GLU A 153 0.41 -14.36 15.17
C GLU A 153 1.17 -15.68 15.35
N MET A 154 2.50 -15.67 15.19
CA MET A 154 3.34 -16.85 15.41
C MET A 154 3.30 -17.36 16.86
N ASN A 155 3.04 -16.48 17.83
CA ASN A 155 3.05 -16.83 19.26
C ASN A 155 1.64 -17.09 19.81
N ARG A 156 0.61 -16.50 19.19
CA ARG A 156 -0.79 -16.61 19.60
C ARG A 156 -1.68 -16.38 18.39
N GLU A 157 -2.73 -17.18 18.27
CA GLU A 157 -3.77 -16.94 17.28
C GLU A 157 -4.46 -15.59 17.58
N ILE A 158 -4.49 -14.67 16.61
CA ILE A 158 -5.16 -13.38 16.76
C ILE A 158 -6.60 -13.52 16.27
N VAL A 159 -7.54 -13.44 17.21
CA VAL A 159 -8.96 -13.38 16.88
C VAL A 159 -9.31 -11.96 16.42
N ILE A 160 -9.61 -11.80 15.14
CA ILE A 160 -10.06 -10.53 14.55
C ILE A 160 -11.59 -10.47 14.66
N GLY A 161 -12.12 -9.35 15.18
CA GLY A 161 -13.55 -9.12 15.31
C GLY A 161 -14.29 -9.04 13.96
N SER A 162 -15.59 -9.34 13.97
CA SER A 162 -16.43 -9.39 12.77
C SER A 162 -16.40 -8.09 11.94
N LEU A 163 -16.38 -6.93 12.60
CA LEU A 163 -16.31 -5.63 11.93
C LEU A 163 -15.00 -5.45 11.16
N LEU A 164 -13.86 -5.76 11.77
CA LEU A 164 -12.55 -5.65 11.12
C LEU A 164 -12.40 -6.65 9.97
N ASN A 165 -12.91 -7.88 10.14
CA ASN A 165 -12.97 -8.86 9.07
C ASN A 165 -13.84 -8.38 7.90
N TRP A 166 -15.00 -7.79 8.19
CA TRP A 166 -15.85 -7.20 7.16
C TRP A 166 -15.16 -6.04 6.44
N LEU A 167 -14.53 -5.11 7.18
CA LEU A 167 -13.76 -4.00 6.60
C LEU A 167 -12.63 -4.49 5.69
N GLY A 168 -11.91 -5.55 6.11
CA GLY A 168 -10.91 -6.21 5.28
C GLY A 168 -11.52 -6.84 4.01
N THR A 169 -12.68 -7.47 4.15
CA THR A 169 -13.40 -8.13 3.05
C THR A 169 -13.84 -7.13 1.98
N VAL A 170 -14.33 -5.95 2.36
CA VAL A 170 -14.76 -4.91 1.42
C VAL A 170 -13.67 -3.87 1.09
N SER A 171 -12.44 -4.08 1.56
CA SER A 171 -11.36 -3.08 1.52
C SER A 171 -10.99 -2.65 0.11
N TYR A 172 -10.99 -3.57 -0.86
CA TYR A 172 -10.72 -3.25 -2.27
C TYR A 172 -11.81 -2.35 -2.86
N SER A 173 -13.07 -2.68 -2.63
CA SER A 173 -14.21 -1.82 -2.98
C SER A 173 -14.14 -0.45 -2.31
N ILE A 174 -13.75 -0.36 -1.03
CA ILE A 174 -13.50 0.92 -0.33
C ILE A 174 -12.42 1.72 -1.06
N TYR A 175 -11.30 1.07 -1.37
CA TYR A 175 -10.19 1.71 -2.05
C TYR A 175 -10.58 2.29 -3.41
N LEU A 176 -11.43 1.62 -4.19
CA LEU A 176 -11.89 2.14 -5.47
C LEU A 176 -12.96 3.23 -5.33
N CYS A 177 -13.92 3.06 -4.41
CA CYS A 177 -15.07 3.96 -4.32
C CYS A 177 -14.74 5.29 -3.62
N HIS A 178 -13.82 5.30 -2.64
CA HIS A 178 -13.64 6.47 -1.77
C HIS A 178 -13.31 7.76 -2.54
N TYR A 179 -12.48 7.68 -3.59
CA TYR A 179 -12.11 8.88 -4.35
C TYR A 179 -13.26 9.41 -5.20
N PHE A 180 -14.04 8.51 -5.80
CA PHE A 180 -15.26 8.87 -6.52
C PHE A 180 -16.29 9.52 -5.58
N VAL A 181 -16.52 8.93 -4.40
CA VAL A 181 -17.42 9.50 -3.39
C VAL A 181 -16.91 10.86 -2.89
N LYS A 182 -15.60 11.00 -2.69
CA LYS A 182 -14.96 12.26 -2.33
C LYS A 182 -15.24 13.33 -3.38
N ASP A 183 -15.02 13.04 -4.66
CA ASP A 183 -15.22 14.01 -5.74
C ASP A 183 -16.70 14.38 -5.89
N LEU A 184 -17.61 13.40 -5.80
CA LEU A 184 -19.06 13.63 -5.83
C LEU A 184 -19.52 14.54 -4.69
N LEU A 185 -19.10 14.25 -3.45
CA LEU A 185 -19.47 15.07 -2.29
C LEU A 185 -18.78 16.44 -2.36
N LYS A 186 -17.54 16.53 -2.84
CA LYS A 186 -16.87 17.83 -3.01
C LYS A 186 -17.62 18.75 -3.97
N LEU A 187 -18.25 18.22 -5.02
CA LEU A 187 -19.10 19.00 -5.92
C LEU A 187 -20.35 19.57 -5.23
N MET A 188 -20.84 18.91 -4.18
CA MET A 188 -22.00 19.35 -3.40
C MET A 188 -21.63 20.29 -2.25
N LEU A 189 -20.34 20.41 -1.92
CA LEU A 189 -19.85 21.26 -0.84
C LEU A 189 -19.31 22.57 -1.41
N GLU A 190 -20.06 23.66 -1.24
CA GLU A 190 -19.65 25.00 -1.69
C GLU A 190 -18.82 25.77 -0.64
N THR A 191 -18.45 25.14 0.47
CA THR A 191 -17.74 25.78 1.58
C THR A 191 -16.25 25.53 1.56
N GLU A 192 -15.45 26.53 1.93
CA GLU A 192 -13.98 26.39 2.10
C GLU A 192 -13.61 25.41 3.23
N TYR A 193 -14.49 25.26 4.23
CA TYR A 193 -14.29 24.37 5.38
C TYR A 193 -15.17 23.13 5.26
N THR A 194 -14.59 21.96 5.56
CA THR A 194 -15.33 20.68 5.60
C THR A 194 -15.85 20.42 7.02
N PRO A 195 -17.16 20.53 7.28
CA PRO A 195 -17.68 20.32 8.63
C PRO A 195 -17.64 18.83 9.02
N ALA A 196 -17.57 18.54 10.32
CA ALA A 196 -17.41 17.16 10.81
C ALA A 196 -18.53 16.20 10.36
N TRP A 197 -19.77 16.68 10.25
CA TRP A 197 -20.89 15.89 9.74
C TRP A 197 -20.71 15.51 8.25
N TRP A 198 -19.98 16.33 7.47
CA TRP A 198 -19.64 16.01 6.09
C TRP A 198 -18.64 14.86 6.00
N LEU A 199 -17.67 14.81 6.93
CA LEU A 199 -16.75 13.68 7.03
C LEU A 199 -17.50 12.39 7.41
N MET A 200 -18.45 12.47 8.34
CA MET A 200 -19.31 11.32 8.69
C MET A 200 -20.13 10.87 7.49
N LEU A 201 -20.75 11.81 6.75
CA LEU A 201 -21.47 11.51 5.52
C LEU A 201 -20.57 10.82 4.49
N TYR A 202 -19.37 11.36 4.25
CA TYR A 202 -18.37 10.76 3.36
C TYR A 202 -18.02 9.31 3.74
N ILE A 203 -17.77 9.05 5.01
CA ILE A 203 -17.46 7.70 5.50
C ILE A 203 -18.67 6.78 5.29
N ILE A 204 -19.87 7.21 5.67
CA ILE A 204 -21.10 6.40 5.55
C ILE A 204 -21.38 6.07 4.07
N VAL A 205 -21.33 7.07 3.19
CA VAL A 205 -21.58 6.88 1.75
C VAL A 205 -20.51 5.98 1.15
N THR A 206 -19.24 6.17 1.50
CA THR A 206 -18.14 5.31 1.04
C THR A 206 -18.35 3.87 1.47
N LEU A 207 -18.62 3.60 2.75
CA LEU A 207 -18.83 2.25 3.26
C LEU A 207 -20.06 1.59 2.63
N THR A 208 -21.16 2.34 2.49
CA THR A 208 -22.40 1.84 1.89
C THR A 208 -22.19 1.49 0.42
N MET A 209 -21.63 2.41 -0.37
CA MET A 209 -21.34 2.19 -1.78
C MET A 209 -20.38 1.02 -1.97
N SER A 210 -19.34 0.93 -1.14
CA SER A 210 -18.36 -0.16 -1.19
C SER A 210 -18.98 -1.51 -0.86
N HIS A 211 -19.91 -1.57 0.10
CA HIS A 211 -20.63 -2.79 0.42
C HIS A 211 -21.51 -3.25 -0.76
N VAL A 212 -22.19 -2.32 -1.44
CA VAL A 212 -22.97 -2.63 -2.65
C VAL A 212 -22.05 -3.12 -3.77
N MET A 213 -20.97 -2.39 -4.08
CA MET A 213 -20.02 -2.77 -5.12
C MET A 213 -19.37 -4.13 -4.84
N TYR A 214 -19.04 -4.42 -3.58
CA TYR A 214 -18.50 -5.71 -3.19
C TYR A 214 -19.45 -6.86 -3.51
N ASN A 215 -20.71 -6.76 -3.07
CA ASN A 215 -21.67 -7.86 -3.20
C ASN A 215 -22.15 -8.07 -4.65
N TYR A 216 -22.26 -7.01 -5.44
CA TYR A 216 -22.82 -7.08 -6.79
C TYR A 216 -21.78 -7.12 -7.92
N VAL A 217 -20.54 -6.68 -7.67
CA VAL A 217 -19.49 -6.61 -8.69
C VAL A 217 -18.28 -7.46 -8.30
N GLU A 218 -17.65 -7.16 -7.16
CA GLU A 218 -16.39 -7.79 -6.76
C GLU A 218 -16.55 -9.28 -6.48
N ALA A 219 -17.41 -9.66 -5.54
CA ALA A 219 -17.59 -11.05 -5.13
C ALA A 219 -18.16 -11.94 -6.26
N PRO A 220 -19.14 -11.48 -7.07
CA PRO A 220 -19.57 -12.23 -8.25
C PRO A 220 -18.47 -12.36 -9.31
N GLY A 221 -17.71 -11.31 -9.56
CA GLY A 221 -16.59 -11.32 -10.51
C GLY A 221 -15.52 -12.33 -10.12
N VAL A 222 -15.08 -12.32 -8.85
CA VAL A 222 -14.11 -13.30 -8.33
C VAL A 222 -14.64 -14.74 -8.49
N LYS A 223 -15.91 -14.99 -8.17
CA LYS A 223 -16.53 -16.31 -8.34
C LYS A 223 -16.57 -16.75 -9.80
N LEU A 224 -16.87 -15.84 -10.73
CA LEU A 224 -16.90 -16.12 -12.16
C LEU A 224 -15.51 -16.54 -12.68
N PHE A 225 -14.46 -15.77 -12.36
CA PHE A 225 -13.09 -16.11 -12.76
C PHE A 225 -12.56 -17.39 -12.11
N ALA A 226 -12.92 -17.65 -10.85
CA ALA A 226 -12.54 -18.90 -10.18
C ALA A 226 -13.14 -20.13 -10.87
N LYS A 227 -14.33 -20.02 -11.47
CA LYS A 227 -14.96 -21.10 -12.23
C LYS A 227 -14.29 -21.34 -13.59
N ILE A 228 -13.80 -20.28 -14.25
CA ILE A 228 -13.11 -20.36 -15.54
C ILE A 228 -11.72 -21.02 -15.41
N ARG A 229 -11.09 -20.93 -14.23
CA ARG A 229 -9.77 -21.52 -13.96
C ARG A 229 -9.82 -23.03 -13.64
N ARG A 230 -11.00 -23.61 -13.41
CA ARG A 230 -11.20 -25.05 -13.16
C ARG A 230 -11.55 -25.76 -14.45
#